data_AF-A0A7S3SYP7-F1
#
_entry.id   AF-A0A7S3SYP7-F1
#
_cell.length_a   1.000
_cell.length_b   1.000
_cell.length_c   1.000
_cell.angle_alpha   90.00
_cell.angle_beta   90.00
_cell.angle_gamma   90.00
#
_symmetry.space_group_name_H-M   'P 1'
#
loop_
_entity.id
_entity.type
_entity.pdbx_description
1 polymer ?
#
loop_
_entity_poly.entity_id
_entity_poly.type
_entity_poly.pdbx_seq_one_letter_code
_entity_poly.pdbx_strand_id
1 'polypeptide(L)'
;MMAFRRVCARGLVRAPAARTLPRAAPLAAATCRSAPSSLPAGSRGFSADALPPLTSERYPIERGDFGEVTDEDLAFFKSVLPEADVLVADDKDGSGLEAFNVDWLGTVRGRSRVCLRPKTTEQLSKIMAHCHSKKLAVCPQGGN
;
A
#
# COMPACT_ATOMS: atom_id res chain seq x y z
N MET A 1 -11.40 -30.82 28.22
CA MET A 1 -12.53 -30.70 29.16
C MET A 1 -12.63 -29.25 29.60
N MET A 2 -13.46 -28.43 28.94
CA MET A 2 -14.19 -27.29 29.50
C MET A 2 -15.02 -26.63 28.39
N ALA A 3 -16.27 -26.39 28.73
CA ALA A 3 -17.39 -26.23 27.84
C ALA A 3 -17.68 -24.75 27.48
N PHE A 4 -18.14 -24.58 26.25
CA PHE A 4 -19.25 -23.73 25.79
C PHE A 4 -19.85 -22.71 26.78
N ARG A 5 -19.97 -21.46 26.31
CA ARG A 5 -21.22 -20.69 26.41
C ARG A 5 -21.32 -19.65 25.28
N ARG A 6 -22.01 -20.03 24.20
CA ARG A 6 -22.59 -19.11 23.22
C ARG A 6 -23.78 -18.40 23.89
N VAL A 7 -23.76 -17.07 23.94
CA VAL A 7 -24.96 -16.27 24.23
C VAL A 7 -25.56 -15.86 22.88
N CYS A 8 -26.71 -16.44 22.59
CA CYS A 8 -27.55 -16.13 21.44
C CYS A 8 -28.60 -15.11 21.90
N ALA A 9 -28.40 -13.83 21.59
CA ALA A 9 -29.40 -12.80 21.86
C ALA A 9 -30.24 -12.58 20.60
N ARG A 10 -31.44 -13.18 20.59
CA ARG A 10 -32.49 -12.94 19.60
C ARG A 10 -33.16 -11.60 19.92
N GLY A 11 -32.80 -10.55 19.17
CA GLY A 11 -33.50 -9.27 19.16
C GLY A 11 -34.54 -9.23 18.04
N LEU A 12 -35.81 -9.34 18.42
CA LEU A 12 -36.97 -9.22 17.53
C LEU A 12 -37.18 -7.74 17.20
N VAL A 13 -36.93 -7.31 15.96
CA VAL A 13 -37.26 -5.94 15.50
C VAL A 13 -38.55 -5.97 14.70
N ARG A 14 -39.49 -5.15 15.16
CA ARG A 14 -40.89 -5.01 14.76
C ARG A 14 -41.01 -4.30 13.41
N ALA A 15 -41.80 -4.87 12.49
CA ALA A 15 -42.12 -4.28 11.19
C ALA A 15 -43.06 -3.06 11.34
N PRO A 16 -42.85 -1.95 10.60
CA PRO A 16 -43.84 -0.89 10.50
C PRO A 16 -44.85 -1.16 9.37
N ALA A 17 -46.09 -0.74 9.62
CA ALA A 17 -47.26 -0.92 8.79
C ALA A 17 -47.21 -0.13 7.47
N ALA A 18 -47.80 -0.73 6.44
CA ALA A 18 -48.02 -0.15 5.11
C ALA A 18 -48.77 1.18 5.19
N ARG A 19 -48.25 2.21 4.50
CA ARG A 19 -48.96 3.46 4.22
C ARG A 19 -49.18 3.61 2.71
N THR A 20 -50.40 3.97 2.42
CA THR A 20 -51.09 4.14 1.14
C THR A 20 -50.38 5.08 0.16
N LEU A 21 -50.34 4.67 -1.11
CA LEU A 21 -49.88 5.46 -2.25
C LEU A 21 -50.83 6.62 -2.55
N PRO A 22 -50.34 7.87 -2.72
CA PRO A 22 -51.15 8.94 -3.27
C PRO A 22 -51.22 8.85 -4.81
N ARG A 23 -52.39 9.26 -5.29
CA ARG A 23 -52.91 9.32 -6.65
C ARG A 23 -52.09 10.26 -7.56
N ALA A 24 -51.88 9.81 -8.79
CA ALA A 24 -51.15 10.51 -9.86
C ALA A 24 -51.73 11.90 -10.18
N ALA A 25 -50.85 12.88 -10.39
CA ALA A 25 -51.12 14.22 -10.91
C ALA A 25 -50.57 14.36 -12.35
N PRO A 26 -51.12 15.25 -13.18
CA PRO A 26 -50.96 15.21 -14.64
C PRO A 26 -49.60 15.72 -15.13
N LEU A 27 -49.19 15.20 -16.30
CA LEU A 27 -48.01 15.61 -17.07
C LEU A 27 -48.05 17.11 -17.38
N ALA A 28 -47.06 17.85 -16.87
CA ALA A 28 -46.73 19.19 -17.35
C ALA A 28 -45.59 19.09 -18.40
N ALA A 29 -45.74 19.88 -19.46
CA ALA A 29 -44.96 19.85 -20.68
C ALA A 29 -43.45 20.08 -20.49
N ALA A 30 -42.69 19.36 -21.30
CA ALA A 30 -41.25 19.47 -21.44
C ALA A 30 -40.85 20.88 -21.92
N THR A 31 -40.10 21.61 -21.09
CA THR A 31 -39.20 22.66 -21.56
C THR A 31 -37.78 22.14 -21.47
N CYS A 32 -37.18 21.83 -22.61
CA CYS A 32 -35.77 21.50 -22.77
C CYS A 32 -34.91 22.71 -22.38
N ARG A 33 -34.48 22.78 -21.12
CA ARG A 33 -33.38 23.66 -20.73
C ARG A 33 -32.09 22.91 -21.02
N SER A 34 -31.33 23.41 -21.99
CA SER A 34 -29.97 22.97 -22.27
C SER A 34 -29.11 23.17 -21.02
N ALA A 35 -28.76 22.07 -20.35
CA ALA A 35 -27.72 22.08 -19.34
C ALA A 35 -26.38 22.38 -20.05
N PRO A 36 -25.58 23.36 -19.60
CA PRO A 36 -24.21 23.45 -20.06
C PRO A 36 -23.47 22.22 -19.51
N SER A 37 -23.15 21.29 -20.39
CA SER A 37 -22.24 20.18 -20.12
C SER A 37 -20.81 20.72 -20.05
N SER A 38 -20.49 21.50 -19.01
CA SER A 38 -19.11 21.69 -18.61
C SER A 38 -18.69 20.47 -17.81
N LEU A 39 -18.44 19.36 -18.50
CA LEU A 39 -17.55 18.33 -17.97
C LEU A 39 -16.25 19.07 -17.62
N PRO A 40 -15.73 19.01 -16.38
CA PRO A 40 -14.36 19.42 -16.18
C PRO A 40 -13.54 18.49 -17.07
N ALA A 41 -12.92 19.07 -18.10
CA ALA A 41 -11.81 18.43 -18.78
C ALA A 41 -10.71 18.31 -17.73
N GLY A 42 -10.81 17.30 -16.88
CA GLY A 42 -9.70 16.84 -16.07
C GLY A 42 -8.67 16.41 -17.08
N SER A 43 -7.70 17.29 -17.36
CA SER A 43 -6.48 16.91 -18.01
C SER A 43 -5.89 15.82 -17.13
N ARG A 44 -6.08 14.55 -17.52
CA ARG A 44 -5.18 13.50 -17.10
C ARG A 44 -3.88 13.77 -17.84
N GLY A 45 -3.19 14.82 -17.41
CA GLY A 45 -1.80 15.00 -17.75
C GLY A 45 -1.09 13.79 -17.17
N PHE A 46 -0.55 12.95 -18.04
CA PHE A 46 0.50 12.04 -17.64
C PHE A 46 1.71 12.93 -17.36
N SER A 47 1.82 13.41 -16.12
CA SER A 47 3.02 14.08 -15.64
C SER A 47 4.09 13.01 -15.56
N ALA A 48 5.01 12.99 -16.53
CA ALA A 48 6.13 12.04 -16.57
C ALA A 48 7.09 12.19 -15.37
N ASP A 49 6.98 13.29 -14.62
CA ASP A 49 7.85 13.64 -13.47
C ASP A 49 7.26 13.32 -12.09
N ALA A 50 6.03 12.82 -11.99
CA ALA A 50 5.42 12.53 -10.69
C ALA A 50 5.62 11.07 -10.30
N LEU A 51 6.31 10.83 -9.17
CA LEU A 51 6.43 9.49 -8.59
C LEU A 51 5.03 8.88 -8.39
N PRO A 52 4.83 7.58 -8.73
CA PRO A 52 3.56 6.92 -8.48
C PRO A 52 3.21 6.95 -6.98
N PRO A 53 1.91 7.00 -6.62
CA PRO A 53 1.48 6.93 -5.23
C PRO A 53 1.91 5.58 -4.62
N LEU A 54 2.04 5.55 -3.30
CA LEU A 54 2.44 4.32 -2.60
C LEU A 54 1.43 3.20 -2.86
N THR A 55 1.93 1.98 -3.04
CA THR A 55 1.09 0.79 -3.26
C THR A 55 0.09 0.59 -2.13
N SER A 56 0.46 0.92 -0.89
CA SER A 56 -0.41 0.87 0.29
C SER A 56 -1.58 1.87 0.25
N GLU A 57 -1.45 2.96 -0.51
CA GLU A 57 -2.53 3.96 -0.68
C GLU A 57 -3.47 3.55 -1.82
N ARG A 58 -2.91 2.95 -2.88
CA ARG A 58 -3.66 2.55 -4.08
C ARG A 58 -4.45 1.26 -3.87
N TYR A 59 -3.89 0.29 -3.15
CA TYR A 59 -4.48 -1.03 -2.97
C TYR A 59 -4.80 -1.28 -1.50
N PRO A 60 -5.98 -1.82 -1.16
CA PRO A 60 -6.37 -2.15 0.21
C PRO A 60 -5.69 -3.45 0.64
N ILE A 61 -4.36 -3.44 0.73
CA ILE A 61 -3.53 -4.56 1.18
C ILE A 61 -2.95 -4.25 2.56
N GLU A 62 -3.00 -5.22 3.45
CA GLU A 62 -2.40 -5.11 4.77
C GLU A 62 -1.03 -5.80 4.80
N ARG A 63 -0.07 -5.17 5.48
CA ARG A 63 1.25 -5.76 5.69
C ARG A 63 1.12 -6.92 6.67
N GLY A 64 1.75 -8.05 6.35
CA GLY A 64 1.80 -9.20 7.27
C GLY A 64 2.57 -8.88 8.56
N ASP A 65 2.49 -9.79 9.53
CA ASP A 65 3.18 -9.70 10.83
C ASP A 65 4.69 -9.92 10.67
N PHE A 66 5.39 -8.91 10.16
CA PHE A 66 6.83 -8.87 9.98
C PHE A 66 7.45 -7.76 10.84
N GLY A 67 8.67 -7.98 11.29
CA GLY A 67 9.46 -6.98 12.00
C GLY A 67 9.69 -5.72 11.16
N GLU A 68 10.03 -4.63 11.83
CA GLU A 68 10.48 -3.39 11.21
C GLU A 68 11.99 -3.25 11.36
N VAL A 69 12.62 -2.56 10.40
CA VAL A 69 14.07 -2.36 10.42
C VAL A 69 14.41 -1.33 11.50
N THR A 70 15.30 -1.71 12.41
CA THR A 70 15.80 -0.88 13.51
C THR A 70 17.23 -0.40 13.24
N ASP A 71 17.72 0.56 14.01
CA ASP A 71 19.10 1.07 13.88
C ASP A 71 20.16 -0.02 14.17
N GLU A 72 19.82 -0.98 15.04
CA GLU A 72 20.66 -2.15 15.29
C GLU A 72 20.84 -3.02 14.04
N ASP A 73 19.78 -3.13 13.23
CA ASP A 73 19.81 -3.87 11.97
C ASP A 73 20.69 -3.16 10.96
N LEU A 74 20.57 -1.83 10.88
CA LEU A 74 21.43 -1.00 10.03
C LEU A 74 22.90 -1.15 10.43
N ALA A 75 23.20 -1.14 11.72
CA ALA A 75 24.55 -1.37 12.24
C ALA A 75 25.07 -2.77 11.87
N PHE A 76 24.23 -3.81 11.98
CA PHE A 76 24.58 -5.16 11.55
C PHE A 76 24.87 -5.21 10.04
N PHE A 77 24.00 -4.65 9.20
CA PHE A 77 24.20 -4.65 7.75
C PHE A 77 25.48 -3.93 7.35
N LYS A 78 25.78 -2.78 7.97
CA LYS A 78 27.04 -2.04 7.76
C LYS A 78 28.29 -2.78 8.27
N SER A 79 28.14 -3.76 9.17
CA SER A 79 29.25 -4.61 9.60
C SER A 79 29.55 -5.76 8.62
N VAL A 80 28.54 -6.19 7.85
CA VAL A 80 28.65 -7.30 6.88
C VAL A 80 29.01 -6.80 5.48
N LEU A 81 28.47 -5.63 5.09
CA LEU A 81 28.62 -5.04 3.78
C LEU A 81 29.45 -3.74 3.84
N PRO A 82 30.20 -3.40 2.77
CA PRO A 82 30.76 -2.07 2.63
C PRO A 82 29.67 -1.00 2.68
N GLU A 83 29.97 0.18 3.21
CA GLU A 83 29.00 1.28 3.36
C GLU A 83 28.33 1.67 2.03
N ALA A 84 29.09 1.66 0.93
CA ALA A 84 28.56 1.93 -0.41
C ALA A 84 27.50 0.91 -0.89
N ASP A 85 27.46 -0.28 -0.30
CA ASP A 85 26.54 -1.36 -0.65
C ASP A 85 25.30 -1.42 0.28
N VAL A 86 25.16 -0.46 1.21
CA VAL A 86 24.00 -0.29 2.09
C VAL A 86 23.37 1.08 1.83
N LEU A 87 22.25 1.10 1.10
CA LEU A 87 21.51 2.34 0.82
C LEU A 87 20.41 2.50 1.87
N VAL A 88 20.32 3.69 2.48
CA VAL A 88 19.30 4.02 3.48
C VAL A 88 18.55 5.27 3.06
N ALA A 89 17.24 5.32 3.32
CA ALA A 89 16.38 6.44 2.92
C ALA A 89 16.71 7.77 3.62
N ASP A 90 17.47 7.74 4.71
CA ASP A 90 17.82 8.91 5.52
C ASP A 90 19.01 9.71 4.94
N ASP A 91 19.67 9.17 3.90
CA ASP A 91 20.74 9.88 3.19
C ASP A 91 20.12 11.00 2.34
N LYS A 92 20.65 12.22 2.51
CA LYS A 92 20.13 13.51 1.99
C LYS A 92 19.76 13.54 0.51
N ASP A 93 20.19 12.57 -0.27
CA ASP A 93 19.93 12.50 -1.70
C ASP A 93 18.65 11.76 -2.06
N GLY A 94 18.06 10.93 -1.17
CA GLY A 94 16.72 10.29 -1.26
C GLY A 94 16.36 9.51 -2.54
N SER A 95 17.17 9.64 -3.58
CA SER A 95 16.90 9.35 -4.98
C SER A 95 17.41 7.96 -5.36
N GLY A 96 18.46 7.51 -4.68
CA GLY A 96 19.04 6.19 -4.91
C GLY A 96 18.06 5.05 -4.60
N LEU A 97 17.19 5.21 -3.60
CA LEU A 97 16.24 4.17 -3.20
C LEU A 97 14.97 4.12 -4.05
N GLU A 98 14.59 5.24 -4.69
CA GLU A 98 13.37 5.29 -5.51
C GLU A 98 13.48 4.38 -6.73
N ALA A 99 14.66 4.26 -7.33
CA ALA A 99 14.91 3.32 -8.43
C ALA A 99 14.67 1.85 -8.04
N PHE A 100 14.79 1.52 -6.74
CA PHE A 100 14.50 0.18 -6.24
C PHE A 100 13.03 0.03 -5.78
N ASN A 101 12.40 1.12 -5.34
CA ASN A 101 11.02 1.10 -4.86
C ASN A 101 9.99 1.21 -5.99
N VAL A 102 10.34 1.80 -7.14
CA VAL A 102 9.44 1.94 -8.29
C VAL A 102 9.68 0.80 -9.28
N ASP A 103 8.60 0.18 -9.75
CA ASP A 103 8.67 -0.86 -10.77
C ASP A 103 9.04 -0.28 -12.15
N TRP A 104 9.50 -1.14 -13.06
CA TRP A 104 9.89 -0.73 -14.41
C TRP A 104 8.79 0.03 -15.19
N LEU A 105 7.51 -0.28 -14.97
CA LEU A 105 6.40 0.40 -15.64
C LEU A 105 6.04 1.76 -15.01
N GLY A 106 6.60 2.09 -13.84
CA GLY A 106 6.28 3.33 -13.11
C GLY A 106 4.84 3.37 -12.57
N THR A 107 4.26 2.20 -12.26
CA THR A 107 2.86 2.07 -11.81
C THR A 107 2.70 1.73 -10.35
N VAL A 108 3.70 1.08 -9.75
CA VAL A 108 3.71 0.53 -8.39
C VAL A 108 4.92 1.09 -7.64
N ARG A 109 4.71 1.58 -6.41
CA ARG A 109 5.76 2.13 -5.56
C ARG A 109 5.77 1.50 -4.18
N GLY A 110 6.86 0.81 -3.87
CA GLY A 110 7.17 0.31 -2.55
C GLY A 110 7.53 1.41 -1.55
N ARG A 111 7.69 1.00 -0.28
CA ARG A 111 8.06 1.90 0.83
C ARG A 111 9.27 1.36 1.60
N SER A 112 10.18 0.67 0.91
CA SER A 112 11.41 0.17 1.53
C SER A 112 12.28 1.35 1.94
N ARG A 113 12.91 1.24 3.12
CA ARG A 113 13.87 2.22 3.65
C ARG A 113 15.32 1.81 3.46
N VAL A 114 15.56 0.55 3.08
CA VAL A 114 16.91 -0.03 2.98
C VAL A 114 17.02 -0.88 1.71
N CYS A 115 18.13 -0.73 1.01
CA CYS A 115 18.54 -1.64 -0.06
C CYS A 115 19.95 -2.15 0.23
N LEU A 116 20.15 -3.48 0.13
CA LEU A 116 21.42 -4.15 0.42
C LEU A 116 21.94 -4.77 -0.87
N ARG A 117 23.24 -4.58 -1.16
CA ARG A 117 23.89 -5.08 -2.38
C ARG A 117 25.03 -6.06 -2.06
N PRO A 118 24.74 -7.30 -1.61
CA PRO A 118 25.78 -8.29 -1.35
C PRO A 118 26.48 -8.72 -2.63
N LYS A 119 27.80 -8.92 -2.55
CA LYS A 119 28.65 -9.37 -3.66
C LYS A 119 29.01 -10.84 -3.56
N THR A 120 28.94 -11.42 -2.36
CA THR A 120 29.25 -12.83 -2.13
C THR A 120 28.08 -13.55 -1.47
N THR A 121 28.06 -14.87 -1.62
CA THR A 121 27.04 -15.75 -1.03
C THR A 121 27.16 -15.79 0.49
N GLU A 122 28.36 -15.62 1.06
CA GLU A 122 28.56 -15.55 2.51
C GLU A 122 27.92 -14.30 3.12
N GLN A 123 28.03 -13.16 2.43
CA GLN A 123 27.34 -11.93 2.85
C GLN A 123 25.83 -12.12 2.83
N LEU A 124 25.30 -12.65 1.72
CA LEU A 124 23.88 -12.93 1.58
C LEU A 124 23.38 -13.90 2.66
N SER A 125 24.13 -14.96 2.95
CA SER A 125 23.80 -15.95 3.97
C SER A 125 23.69 -15.31 5.37
N LYS A 126 24.65 -14.46 5.75
CA LYS A 126 24.62 -13.71 7.03
C LYS A 126 23.43 -12.76 7.12
N ILE A 127 23.12 -12.04 6.03
CA ILE A 127 21.98 -11.12 5.96
C ILE A 127 20.67 -11.91 6.13
N MET A 128 20.48 -13.00 5.40
CA MET A 128 19.27 -13.81 5.46
C MET A 128 19.08 -14.45 6.83
N ALA A 129 20.17 -14.89 7.49
CA ALA A 129 20.11 -15.42 8.84
C ALA A 129 19.61 -14.35 9.86
N HIS A 130 20.11 -13.11 9.73
CA HIS A 130 19.67 -11.98 10.56
C HIS A 130 18.22 -11.58 10.29
N CYS A 131 17.82 -11.49 9.02
CA CYS A 131 16.43 -11.20 8.65
C CYS A 131 15.47 -12.27 9.16
N HIS A 132 15.87 -13.55 9.11
CA HIS A 132 15.06 -14.64 9.61
C HIS A 132 14.86 -14.57 11.14
N SER A 133 15.93 -14.34 11.90
CA SER A 133 15.85 -14.28 13.37
C SER A 133 14.98 -13.13 13.88
N LYS A 134 14.98 -11.99 13.18
CA LYS A 134 14.16 -10.81 13.48
C LYS A 134 12.83 -10.73 12.71
N LYS A 135 12.48 -11.77 11.93
CA LYS A 135 11.26 -11.82 11.10
C LYS A 135 11.12 -10.62 10.16
N LEU A 136 12.22 -10.14 9.59
CA LEU A 136 12.25 -9.06 8.62
C LEU A 136 11.84 -9.58 7.24
N ALA A 137 10.93 -8.87 6.58
CA ALA A 137 10.53 -9.17 5.21
C ALA A 137 11.66 -8.81 4.23
N VAL A 138 11.93 -9.68 3.26
CA VAL A 138 12.97 -9.50 2.24
C VAL A 138 12.36 -9.58 0.85
N CYS A 139 12.73 -8.65 -0.03
CA CYS A 139 12.38 -8.65 -1.45
C CYS A 139 13.65 -8.84 -2.30
N PRO A 140 13.88 -10.03 -2.89
CA PRO A 140 15.01 -10.22 -3.80
C PRO A 140 14.75 -9.47 -5.10
N GLN A 141 15.69 -8.63 -5.51
CA GLN A 141 15.58 -7.78 -6.69
C GLN A 141 16.82 -7.95 -7.59
N GLY A 142 16.57 -8.17 -8.88
CA GLY A 142 17.61 -8.24 -9.92
C GLY A 142 17.71 -6.92 -10.68
N GLY A 143 17.65 -7.00 -12.00
CA GLY A 143 17.74 -5.83 -12.89
C GLY A 143 16.41 -5.10 -13.13
N ASN A 144 15.58 -4.95 -12.09
CA ASN A 144 14.37 -4.10 -12.12
C ASN A 144 14.65 -2.76 -12.81
#